data_AF-A0A519VHE3-F1
#
_entry.id   AF-A0A519VHE3-F1
#
_cell.length_a   1.000
_cell.length_b   1.000
_cell.length_c   1.000
_cell.angle_alpha   90.00
_cell.angle_beta   90.00
_cell.angle_gamma   90.00
#
_symmetry.space_group_name_H-M   'P 1'
#
loop_
_entity.id
_entity.type
_entity.pdbx_description
1 polymer ?
#
loop_
_entity_poly.entity_id
_entity_poly.type
_entity_poly.pdbx_seq_one_letter_code
_entity_poly.pdbx_strand_id
1 'polypeptide(L)'
;MFRDEVALAYQEIQDSICEGLVQADGKAKFQEELWERDGGGGGRTRVMQNGNVIEKGGVNFSAVQGKLPEAVKKAFKVDSDDFFATGVSIVMHPENPFVPIIHMNIRYFEMDEQTRWFGGGIDLTPHYVIPTDARFFHHRLKQTCDNFDSSFYPKFKSTADDYFFIKHREETRGVGGIFYDRLKPETANLDFNQILEFSKAVGNTFLPVYTELIDRNRDQDYTEAHKEWQYLRRSRYAEFNLVYDAGTKFGLETNGRIESILMSLPPTAKWNYNPQVAPESEEEKTLNFLKKGIDWV
;
A
#
# COMPACT_ATOMS: atom_id res chain seq x y z
N MET A 1 21.75 -9.27 -12.96
CA MET A 1 22.66 -9.38 -11.80
C MET A 1 22.10 -8.69 -10.55
N PHE A 2 21.79 -7.38 -10.54
CA PHE A 2 21.12 -6.75 -9.38
C PHE A 2 19.58 -6.75 -9.49
N ARG A 3 19.03 -6.33 -10.64
CA ARG A 3 17.57 -6.28 -10.87
C ARG A 3 16.85 -7.62 -10.67
N ASP A 4 17.52 -8.72 -11.02
CA ASP A 4 17.00 -10.08 -10.88
C ASP A 4 16.97 -10.51 -9.40
N GLU A 5 17.96 -10.08 -8.61
CA GLU A 5 18.00 -10.26 -7.16
C GLU A 5 16.85 -9.50 -6.48
N VAL A 6 16.62 -8.24 -6.89
CA VAL A 6 15.48 -7.44 -6.39
C VAL A 6 14.15 -8.13 -6.70
N ALA A 7 13.98 -8.61 -7.94
CA ALA A 7 12.76 -9.30 -8.35
C ALA A 7 12.55 -10.60 -7.56
N LEU A 8 13.59 -11.40 -7.34
CA LEU A 8 13.50 -12.62 -6.56
C LEU A 8 13.13 -12.33 -5.10
N ALA A 9 13.79 -11.35 -4.46
CA ALA A 9 13.47 -10.95 -3.08
C ALA A 9 12.00 -10.51 -2.94
N TYR A 10 11.47 -9.79 -3.93
CA TYR A 10 10.06 -9.37 -3.94
C TYR A 10 9.09 -10.54 -4.18
N GLN A 11 9.47 -11.54 -4.96
CA GLN A 11 8.69 -12.77 -5.08
C GLN A 11 8.62 -13.52 -3.75
N GLU A 12 9.76 -13.68 -3.06
CA GLU A 12 9.82 -14.34 -1.75
C GLU A 12 8.98 -13.60 -0.69
N ILE A 13 9.00 -12.27 -0.69
CA ILE A 13 8.15 -11.45 0.17
C ILE A 13 6.67 -11.66 -0.15
N GLN A 14 6.29 -11.70 -1.43
CA GLN A 14 4.91 -12.02 -1.83
C GLN A 14 4.50 -13.41 -1.31
N ASP A 15 5.38 -14.40 -1.43
CA ASP A 15 5.14 -15.78 -0.98
C ASP A 15 4.93 -15.84 0.54
N SER A 16 5.83 -15.26 1.32
CA SER A 16 5.73 -15.22 2.78
C SER A 16 4.48 -14.47 3.27
N ILE A 17 4.15 -13.31 2.68
CA ILE A 17 2.95 -12.56 3.06
C ILE A 17 1.68 -13.36 2.73
N CYS A 18 1.61 -13.98 1.55
CA CYS A 18 0.43 -14.77 1.18
C CYS A 18 0.23 -15.96 2.12
N GLU A 19 1.29 -16.67 2.49
CA GLU A 19 1.22 -17.79 3.43
C GLU A 19 0.71 -17.32 4.81
N GLY A 20 1.29 -16.25 5.35
CA GLY A 20 0.89 -15.71 6.64
C GLY A 20 -0.55 -15.20 6.68
N LEU A 21 -1.01 -14.54 5.60
CA LEU A 21 -2.40 -14.05 5.51
C LEU A 21 -3.42 -15.19 5.41
N VAL A 22 -3.09 -16.30 4.74
CA VAL A 22 -3.96 -17.49 4.71
C VAL A 22 -4.10 -18.08 6.11
N GLN A 23 -3.02 -18.13 6.89
CA GLN A 23 -3.06 -18.59 8.28
C GLN A 23 -3.89 -17.65 9.17
N ALA A 24 -3.67 -16.34 9.04
CA ALA A 24 -4.41 -15.34 9.82
C ALA A 24 -5.92 -15.33 9.49
N ASP A 25 -6.29 -15.48 8.22
CA ASP A 25 -7.70 -15.58 7.82
C ASP A 25 -8.35 -16.89 8.30
N GLY A 26 -7.67 -18.02 8.06
CA GLY A 26 -8.12 -19.34 8.50
C GLY A 26 -9.23 -19.98 7.65
N LYS A 27 -9.67 -19.33 6.55
CA LYS A 27 -10.68 -19.87 5.63
C LYS A 27 -10.29 -19.71 4.16
N ALA A 28 -10.13 -18.47 3.70
CA ALA A 28 -9.88 -18.22 2.29
C ALA A 28 -8.44 -18.55 1.90
N LYS A 29 -8.25 -18.83 0.61
CA LYS A 29 -6.95 -19.04 -0.01
C LYS A 29 -6.77 -18.04 -1.15
N PHE A 30 -5.52 -17.73 -1.47
CA PHE A 30 -5.22 -16.95 -2.67
C PHE A 30 -5.45 -17.78 -3.93
N GLN A 31 -6.15 -17.20 -4.90
CA GLN A 31 -6.16 -17.66 -6.28
C GLN A 31 -5.02 -16.95 -7.01
N GLU A 32 -4.14 -17.71 -7.64
CA GLU A 32 -3.00 -17.19 -8.38
C GLU A 32 -3.30 -17.17 -9.88
N GLU A 33 -2.94 -16.05 -10.51
CA GLU A 33 -2.87 -15.91 -11.94
C GLU A 33 -1.47 -15.44 -12.35
N LEU A 34 -0.79 -16.29 -13.12
CA LEU A 34 0.45 -15.95 -13.80
C LEU A 34 0.11 -15.28 -15.13
N TRP A 35 0.78 -14.17 -15.43
CA TRP A 35 0.56 -13.44 -16.67
C TRP A 35 1.86 -12.89 -17.24
N GLU A 36 1.88 -12.75 -18.56
CA GLU A 36 2.99 -12.18 -19.33
C GLU A 36 2.55 -10.86 -19.97
N ARG A 37 3.50 -9.96 -20.19
CA ARG A 37 3.25 -8.65 -20.80
C ARG A 37 3.81 -8.63 -22.22
N ASP A 38 2.99 -8.16 -23.17
CA ASP A 38 3.50 -7.80 -24.49
C ASP A 38 4.52 -6.66 -24.39
N GLY A 39 5.74 -6.90 -24.89
CA GLY A 39 6.90 -6.02 -24.70
C GLY A 39 7.86 -6.42 -23.57
N GLY A 40 7.56 -7.46 -22.79
CA GLY A 40 8.51 -8.14 -21.91
C GLY A 40 8.17 -8.14 -20.42
N GLY A 41 8.49 -9.27 -19.78
CA GLY A 41 8.22 -9.52 -18.36
C GLY A 41 6.79 -10.01 -18.11
N GLY A 42 6.30 -9.80 -16.88
CA GLY A 42 5.00 -10.31 -16.45
C GLY A 42 4.77 -10.12 -14.94
N GLY A 43 3.95 -10.97 -14.36
CA GLY A 43 3.70 -10.93 -12.92
C GLY A 43 2.90 -12.11 -12.37
N ARG A 44 2.72 -12.07 -11.05
CA ARG A 44 1.89 -13.01 -10.27
C ARG A 44 0.83 -12.20 -9.54
N THR A 45 -0.41 -12.28 -9.99
CA THR A 45 -1.53 -11.69 -9.26
C THR A 45 -2.12 -12.75 -8.33
N ARG A 46 -2.19 -12.45 -7.04
CA ARG A 46 -2.84 -13.31 -6.05
C ARG A 46 -4.00 -12.56 -5.42
N VAL A 47 -5.20 -13.12 -5.53
CA VAL A 47 -6.43 -12.52 -5.00
C VAL A 47 -7.08 -13.46 -3.98
N MET A 48 -7.48 -12.91 -2.84
CA MET A 48 -8.25 -13.59 -1.79
C MET A 48 -9.60 -12.89 -1.66
N GLN A 49 -10.68 -13.67 -1.56
CA GLN A 49 -12.03 -13.13 -1.38
C GLN A 49 -12.84 -14.03 -0.44
N ASN A 50 -13.83 -13.43 0.22
CA ASN A 50 -14.81 -14.12 1.07
C ASN A 50 -14.18 -14.94 2.21
N GLY A 51 -13.08 -14.42 2.79
CA GLY A 51 -12.43 -14.97 3.98
C GLY A 51 -13.23 -14.80 5.26
N ASN A 52 -12.65 -15.20 6.39
CA ASN A 52 -13.22 -14.92 7.71
C ASN A 52 -12.86 -13.50 8.19
N VAL A 53 -11.67 -13.03 7.83
CA VAL A 53 -11.15 -11.72 8.21
C VAL A 53 -11.05 -10.85 6.96
N ILE A 54 -10.52 -11.38 5.88
CA ILE A 54 -10.27 -10.64 4.64
C ILE A 54 -11.45 -10.83 3.69
N GLU A 55 -12.26 -9.77 3.53
CA GLU A 55 -13.41 -9.78 2.60
C GLU A 55 -12.92 -9.78 1.15
N LYS A 56 -11.94 -8.93 0.85
CA LYS A 56 -11.24 -8.86 -0.44
C LYS A 56 -9.82 -8.37 -0.24
N GLY A 57 -8.85 -9.09 -0.77
CA GLY A 57 -7.46 -8.65 -0.74
C GLY A 57 -6.70 -9.15 -1.96
N GLY A 58 -5.60 -8.48 -2.25
CA GLY A 58 -4.67 -8.97 -3.26
C GLY A 58 -3.24 -8.58 -2.97
N VAL A 59 -2.35 -9.46 -3.40
CA VAL A 59 -0.90 -9.35 -3.27
C VAL A 59 -0.34 -9.53 -4.68
N ASN A 60 -0.01 -8.44 -5.34
CA ASN A 60 0.43 -8.43 -6.72
C ASN A 60 1.95 -8.27 -6.79
N PHE A 61 2.61 -9.20 -7.45
CA PHE A 61 3.99 -9.07 -7.89
C PHE A 61 4.02 -8.79 -9.40
N SER A 62 4.91 -7.91 -9.82
CA SER A 62 5.26 -7.74 -11.23
C SER A 62 6.75 -7.51 -11.40
N ALA A 63 7.29 -7.97 -12.52
CA ALA A 63 8.61 -7.64 -13.03
C ALA A 63 8.48 -7.45 -14.55
N VAL A 64 8.45 -6.19 -14.97
CA VAL A 64 8.22 -5.80 -16.35
C VAL A 64 9.45 -5.10 -16.90
N GLN A 65 9.70 -5.33 -18.19
CA GLN A 65 10.75 -4.67 -18.92
C GLN A 65 10.24 -4.26 -20.30
N GLY A 66 11.05 -3.50 -21.03
CA GLY A 66 10.79 -3.19 -22.43
C GLY A 66 11.15 -1.75 -22.75
N LYS A 67 10.58 -1.25 -23.84
CA LYS A 67 10.83 0.11 -24.30
C LYS A 67 9.90 1.14 -23.69
N LEU A 68 10.44 2.29 -23.32
CA LEU A 68 9.63 3.41 -22.85
C LEU A 68 8.77 3.99 -23.97
N PRO A 69 7.50 4.35 -23.70
CA PRO A 69 6.71 5.15 -24.62
C PRO A 69 7.40 6.49 -24.91
N GLU A 70 7.34 6.96 -26.16
CA GLU A 70 7.97 8.23 -26.59
C GLU A 70 7.57 9.45 -25.74
N ALA A 71 6.32 9.48 -25.26
CA ALA A 71 5.84 10.54 -24.36
C ALA A 71 6.60 10.56 -23.02
N VAL A 72 6.96 9.38 -22.49
CA VAL A 72 7.73 9.24 -21.26
C VAL A 72 9.18 9.62 -21.49
N LYS A 73 9.79 9.21 -22.61
CA LYS A 73 11.16 9.63 -22.97
C LYS A 73 11.30 11.15 -23.00
N LYS A 74 10.36 11.84 -23.64
CA LYS A 74 10.35 13.31 -23.75
C LYS A 74 10.19 14.00 -22.39
N ALA A 75 9.39 13.42 -21.48
CA ALA A 75 9.21 13.94 -20.14
C ALA A 75 10.45 13.76 -19.24
N PHE A 76 11.13 12.62 -19.37
CA PHE A 76 12.29 12.28 -18.54
C PHE A 76 13.63 12.77 -19.12
N LYS A 77 13.67 13.22 -20.38
CA LYS A 77 14.89 13.70 -21.08
C LYS A 77 16.02 12.66 -21.04
N VAL A 78 15.67 11.42 -21.35
CA VAL A 78 16.54 10.24 -21.28
C VAL A 78 16.77 9.70 -22.68
N ASP A 79 18.00 9.30 -22.96
CA ASP A 79 18.41 8.71 -24.24
C ASP A 79 18.22 7.19 -24.27
N SER A 80 18.08 6.55 -23.11
CA SER A 80 17.85 5.10 -22.99
C SER A 80 16.43 4.73 -23.44
N ASP A 81 16.35 3.70 -24.29
CA ASP A 81 15.10 3.12 -24.74
C ASP A 81 14.49 2.18 -23.69
N ASP A 82 15.33 1.51 -22.89
CA ASP A 82 14.95 0.37 -22.07
C ASP A 82 14.62 0.78 -20.63
N PHE A 83 13.64 0.10 -20.03
CA PHE A 83 13.36 0.19 -18.61
C PHE A 83 13.12 -1.19 -18.01
N PHE A 84 13.31 -1.27 -16.70
CA PHE A 84 12.89 -2.37 -15.87
C PHE A 84 12.18 -1.82 -14.63
N ALA A 85 11.06 -2.45 -14.27
CA ALA A 85 10.32 -2.13 -13.07
C ALA A 85 9.84 -3.42 -12.40
N THR A 86 10.09 -3.55 -11.10
CA THR A 86 9.63 -4.68 -10.29
C THR A 86 9.04 -4.20 -8.98
N GLY A 87 8.07 -4.93 -8.43
CA GLY A 87 7.49 -4.56 -7.15
C GLY A 87 6.46 -5.53 -6.61
N VAL A 88 6.15 -5.36 -5.32
CA VAL A 88 4.99 -5.96 -4.66
C VAL A 88 4.02 -4.84 -4.28
N SER A 89 2.74 -5.00 -4.59
CA SER A 89 1.66 -4.11 -4.16
C SER A 89 0.55 -4.91 -3.50
N ILE A 90 0.09 -4.44 -2.35
CA ILE A 90 -0.83 -5.15 -1.48
C ILE A 90 -1.94 -4.21 -1.05
N VAL A 91 -3.17 -4.69 -1.09
CA VAL A 91 -4.31 -4.07 -0.42
C VAL A 91 -5.16 -5.15 0.24
N MET A 92 -5.53 -4.95 1.50
CA MET A 92 -6.41 -5.86 2.24
C MET A 92 -7.62 -5.10 2.76
N HIS A 93 -8.81 -5.46 2.28
CA HIS A 93 -10.09 -4.98 2.80
C HIS A 93 -10.69 -6.03 3.73
N PRO A 94 -10.73 -5.78 5.04
CA PRO A 94 -11.27 -6.74 6.00
C PRO A 94 -12.79 -6.65 6.10
N GLU A 95 -13.43 -7.76 6.47
CA GLU A 95 -14.89 -7.86 6.69
C GLU A 95 -15.32 -7.04 7.92
N ASN A 96 -14.63 -7.23 9.05
CA ASN A 96 -14.93 -6.55 10.32
C ASN A 96 -14.49 -5.07 10.26
N PRO A 97 -15.38 -4.08 10.53
CA PRO A 97 -15.06 -2.65 10.53
C PRO A 97 -13.90 -2.24 11.45
N PHE A 98 -13.67 -2.97 12.54
CA PHE A 98 -12.61 -2.67 13.51
C PHE A 98 -11.22 -3.13 13.06
N VAL A 99 -11.15 -4.02 12.07
CA VAL A 99 -9.89 -4.32 11.40
C VAL A 99 -9.65 -3.25 10.33
N PRO A 100 -8.46 -2.63 10.27
CA PRO A 100 -8.17 -1.58 9.29
C PRO A 100 -7.93 -2.15 7.88
N ILE A 101 -8.22 -1.33 6.86
CA ILE A 101 -7.63 -1.53 5.54
C ILE A 101 -6.14 -1.25 5.66
N ILE A 102 -5.29 -2.07 5.04
CA ILE A 102 -3.86 -1.81 4.94
C ILE A 102 -3.41 -1.85 3.49
N HIS A 103 -2.47 -0.97 3.13
CA HIS A 103 -1.80 -1.00 1.85
C HIS A 103 -0.29 -1.01 2.05
N MET A 104 0.40 -1.74 1.17
CA MET A 104 1.85 -1.72 1.06
C MET A 104 2.25 -1.67 -0.41
N ASN A 105 3.30 -0.91 -0.70
CA ASN A 105 4.04 -1.07 -1.92
C ASN A 105 5.55 -1.07 -1.64
N ILE A 106 6.29 -1.96 -2.30
CA ILE A 106 7.75 -1.86 -2.45
C ILE A 106 8.06 -2.05 -3.93
N ARG A 107 8.89 -1.18 -4.50
CA ARG A 107 9.19 -1.19 -5.92
C ARG A 107 10.60 -0.71 -6.22
N TYR A 108 11.12 -1.19 -7.31
CA TYR A 108 12.39 -0.82 -7.90
C TYR A 108 12.20 -0.47 -9.36
N PHE A 109 12.87 0.59 -9.79
CA PHE A 109 12.87 1.05 -11.17
C PHE A 109 14.31 1.31 -11.60
N GLU A 110 14.65 0.88 -12.81
CA GLU A 110 15.89 1.25 -13.48
C GLU A 110 15.67 1.46 -14.98
N MET A 111 16.47 2.36 -15.56
CA MET A 111 16.61 2.51 -17.01
C MET A 111 18.06 2.31 -17.45
N ASP A 112 18.96 2.91 -16.70
CA ASP A 112 20.41 2.85 -16.88
C ASP A 112 21.08 2.97 -15.50
N GLU A 113 22.41 2.96 -15.46
CA GLU A 113 23.16 3.03 -14.19
C GLU A 113 22.92 4.32 -13.41
N GLN A 114 22.52 5.41 -14.09
CA GLN A 114 22.31 6.74 -13.50
C GLN A 114 20.85 6.96 -13.07
N THR A 115 19.92 6.25 -13.70
CA THR A 115 18.47 6.38 -13.51
C THR A 115 17.91 5.10 -12.91
N ARG A 116 18.21 4.89 -11.63
CA ARG A 116 17.69 3.78 -10.82
C ARG A 116 17.35 4.22 -9.40
N TRP A 117 16.23 3.74 -8.87
CA TRP A 117 15.73 4.14 -7.56
C TRP A 117 14.73 3.14 -6.98
N PHE A 118 14.54 3.23 -5.67
CA PHE A 118 13.52 2.50 -4.92
C PHE A 118 12.37 3.43 -4.50
N GLY A 119 11.18 2.85 -4.43
CA GLY A 119 10.00 3.52 -3.90
C GLY A 119 9.17 2.53 -3.10
N GLY A 120 8.32 3.04 -2.23
CA GLY A 120 7.45 2.19 -1.44
C GLY A 120 6.84 2.88 -0.24
N GLY A 121 6.27 2.07 0.64
CA GLY A 121 5.56 2.52 1.82
C GLY A 121 4.60 1.47 2.35
N ILE A 122 4.15 1.69 3.58
CA ILE A 122 3.02 0.99 4.19
C ILE A 122 2.15 2.07 4.81
N ASP A 123 0.85 2.01 4.59
CA ASP A 123 -0.11 2.92 5.20
C ASP A 123 -1.37 2.19 5.68
N LEU A 124 -1.97 2.74 6.74
CA LEU A 124 -3.11 2.14 7.44
C LEU A 124 -4.34 3.03 7.33
N THR A 125 -5.45 2.43 6.90
CA THR A 125 -6.75 3.08 6.72
C THR A 125 -7.80 2.41 7.61
N PRO A 126 -7.83 2.73 8.91
CA PRO A 126 -8.90 2.25 9.80
C PRO A 126 -10.25 2.85 9.43
N HIS A 127 -11.32 2.05 9.58
CA HIS A 127 -12.69 2.59 9.53
C HIS A 127 -13.00 3.32 10.84
N TYR A 128 -12.61 2.74 11.98
CA TYR A 128 -12.60 3.38 13.29
C TYR A 128 -11.16 3.54 13.78
N VAL A 129 -10.72 4.77 14.07
CA VAL A 129 -9.35 5.02 14.53
C VAL A 129 -9.22 4.63 16.00
N ILE A 130 -8.54 3.51 16.26
CA ILE A 130 -8.13 3.09 17.60
C ILE A 130 -6.72 3.64 17.88
N PRO A 131 -6.54 4.62 18.78
CA PRO A 131 -5.26 5.31 18.93
C PRO A 131 -4.10 4.40 19.34
N THR A 132 -4.35 3.33 20.10
CA THR A 132 -3.33 2.35 20.49
C THR A 132 -2.81 1.55 19.31
N ASP A 133 -3.67 1.24 18.34
CA ASP A 133 -3.30 0.50 17.13
C ASP A 133 -2.56 1.39 16.13
N ALA A 134 -2.99 2.64 15.98
CA ALA A 134 -2.24 3.63 15.22
C ALA A 134 -0.83 3.84 15.79
N ARG A 135 -0.70 4.01 17.12
CA ARG A 135 0.62 4.11 17.77
C ARG A 135 1.47 2.86 17.59
N PHE A 136 0.89 1.66 17.75
CA PHE A 136 1.59 0.40 17.51
C PHE A 136 2.12 0.32 16.07
N PHE A 137 1.26 0.58 15.08
CA PHE A 137 1.61 0.58 13.66
C PHE A 137 2.79 1.53 13.39
N HIS A 138 2.69 2.78 13.83
CA HIS A 138 3.72 3.80 13.62
C HIS A 138 5.02 3.50 14.37
N HIS A 139 4.96 2.96 15.59
CA HIS A 139 6.16 2.51 16.30
C HIS A 139 6.91 1.40 15.54
N ARG A 140 6.19 0.44 14.95
CA ARG A 140 6.81 -0.64 14.16
C ARG A 140 7.47 -0.13 12.88
N LEU A 141 6.82 0.83 12.20
CA LEU A 141 7.42 1.51 11.05
C LEU A 141 8.65 2.33 11.46
N LYS A 142 8.59 3.07 12.56
CA LYS A 142 9.74 3.83 13.07
C LYS A 142 10.91 2.91 13.41
N GLN A 143 10.67 1.81 14.12
CA GLN A 143 11.71 0.80 14.41
C GLN A 143 12.36 0.27 13.13
N THR A 144 11.55 0.01 12.09
CA THR A 144 12.05 -0.46 10.79
C THR A 144 12.96 0.59 10.16
N CYS A 145 12.53 1.85 10.13
CA CYS A 145 13.31 2.97 9.58
C CYS A 145 14.59 3.26 10.37
N ASP A 146 14.51 3.27 11.71
CA ASP A 146 15.63 3.60 12.61
C ASP A 146 16.82 2.64 12.46
N ASN A 147 16.59 1.40 12.00
CA ASN A 147 17.65 0.43 11.72
C ASN A 147 18.55 0.82 10.52
N PHE A 148 18.09 1.76 9.69
CA PHE A 148 18.81 2.21 8.50
C PHE A 148 19.23 3.68 8.63
N ASP A 149 18.28 4.56 8.96
CA ASP A 149 18.55 5.97 9.22
C ASP A 149 17.40 6.58 10.04
N SER A 150 17.74 7.18 11.18
CA SER A 150 16.76 7.83 12.09
C SER A 150 15.93 8.95 11.46
N SER A 151 16.38 9.53 10.35
CA SER A 151 15.67 10.58 9.59
C SER A 151 14.58 10.01 8.66
N PHE A 152 14.60 8.70 8.37
CA PHE A 152 13.68 8.08 7.41
C PHE A 152 12.23 8.15 7.90
N TYR A 153 11.95 7.76 9.16
CA TYR A 153 10.58 7.77 9.65
C TYR A 153 9.96 9.18 9.65
N PRO A 154 10.57 10.22 10.26
CA PRO A 154 10.01 11.57 10.22
C PRO A 154 9.74 12.08 8.79
N LYS A 155 10.69 11.84 7.87
CA LYS A 155 10.57 12.25 6.46
C LYS A 155 9.46 11.50 5.73
N PHE A 156 9.47 10.17 5.80
CA PHE A 156 8.54 9.33 5.05
C PHE A 156 7.14 9.35 5.63
N LYS A 157 6.99 9.57 6.95
CA LYS A 157 5.70 9.81 7.58
C LYS A 157 5.08 11.12 7.11
N SER A 158 5.84 12.22 7.12
CA SER A 158 5.34 13.49 6.57
C SER A 158 4.94 13.35 5.10
N THR A 159 5.74 12.61 4.33
CA THR A 159 5.43 12.37 2.90
C THR A 159 4.16 11.54 2.74
N ALA A 160 3.91 10.55 3.61
CA ALA A 160 2.68 9.76 3.59
C ALA A 160 1.45 10.60 3.90
N ASP A 161 1.50 11.46 4.92
CA ASP A 161 0.41 12.38 5.28
C ASP A 161 0.04 13.31 4.11
N ASP A 162 1.03 13.75 3.34
CA ASP A 162 0.82 14.60 2.17
C ASP A 162 0.31 13.83 0.96
N TYR A 163 0.84 12.64 0.72
CA TYR A 163 0.50 11.81 -0.43
C TYR A 163 -0.92 11.25 -0.32
N PHE A 164 -1.30 10.70 0.84
CA PHE A 164 -2.61 10.07 1.06
C PHE A 164 -3.69 11.06 1.51
N PHE A 165 -3.67 12.29 0.98
CA PHE A 165 -4.62 13.35 1.34
C PHE A 165 -5.71 13.53 0.26
N ILE A 166 -6.97 13.47 0.69
CA ILE A 166 -8.14 13.63 -0.18
C ILE A 166 -8.52 15.11 -0.24
N LYS A 167 -7.93 15.84 -1.19
CA LYS A 167 -8.03 17.32 -1.25
C LYS A 167 -9.46 17.85 -1.21
N HIS A 168 -10.38 17.22 -1.93
CA HIS A 168 -11.79 17.67 -2.00
C HIS A 168 -12.62 17.29 -0.77
N ARG A 169 -12.06 16.54 0.19
CA ARG A 169 -12.67 16.18 1.48
C ARG A 169 -11.94 16.78 2.67
N GLU A 170 -10.76 17.36 2.44
CA GLU A 170 -9.87 17.93 3.45
C GLU A 170 -9.48 16.94 4.57
N GLU A 171 -9.40 15.65 4.26
CA GLU A 171 -9.03 14.58 5.19
C GLU A 171 -7.89 13.71 4.64
N THR A 172 -7.13 13.06 5.52
CA THR A 172 -6.26 11.95 5.12
C THR A 172 -7.08 10.69 4.88
N ARG A 173 -6.64 9.84 3.95
CA ARG A 173 -7.29 8.56 3.64
C ARG A 173 -7.40 7.67 4.89
N GLY A 174 -6.35 7.69 5.71
CA GLY A 174 -6.21 6.91 6.93
C GLY A 174 -5.31 7.62 7.94
N VAL A 175 -4.66 6.86 8.82
CA VAL A 175 -3.71 7.37 9.83
C VAL A 175 -2.28 7.50 9.31
N GLY A 176 -2.10 7.43 8.00
CA GLY A 176 -0.80 7.53 7.33
C GLY A 176 0.04 6.28 7.51
N GLY A 177 1.35 6.46 7.60
CA GLY A 177 2.35 5.41 7.70
C GLY A 177 3.69 5.93 7.22
N ILE A 178 4.34 5.24 6.29
CA ILE A 178 5.51 5.76 5.58
C ILE A 178 5.29 5.73 4.07
N PHE A 179 5.80 6.72 3.36
CA PHE A 179 5.84 6.76 1.90
C PHE A 179 7.16 7.36 1.43
N TYR A 180 7.81 6.70 0.49
CA TYR A 180 9.03 7.16 -0.16
C TYR A 180 8.98 6.87 -1.66
N ASP A 181 9.54 7.77 -2.44
CA ASP A 181 9.69 7.62 -3.88
C ASP A 181 11.04 8.18 -4.31
N ARG A 182 11.60 7.63 -5.39
CA ARG A 182 12.91 8.04 -5.91
C ARG A 182 14.03 8.01 -4.85
N LEU A 183 14.00 7.04 -3.95
CA LEU A 183 15.05 6.80 -2.97
C LEU A 183 16.28 6.20 -3.67
N LYS A 184 17.42 6.86 -3.53
CA LYS A 184 18.66 6.52 -4.24
C LYS A 184 19.86 6.86 -3.35
N PRO A 185 21.08 6.37 -3.65
CA PRO A 185 22.21 6.52 -2.75
C PRO A 185 22.49 7.96 -2.29
N GLU A 186 22.40 8.91 -3.20
CA GLU A 186 22.64 10.33 -2.88
C GLU A 186 21.59 10.93 -1.93
N THR A 187 20.36 10.40 -1.91
CA THR A 187 19.26 10.91 -1.07
C THR A 187 19.04 10.11 0.20
N ALA A 188 19.56 8.88 0.23
CA ALA A 188 19.46 7.94 1.35
C ALA A 188 20.73 7.86 2.19
N ASN A 189 21.89 8.28 1.66
CA ASN A 189 23.21 8.03 2.24
C ASN A 189 23.47 6.53 2.50
N LEU A 190 22.99 5.68 1.58
CA LEU A 190 23.08 4.23 1.60
C LEU A 190 23.44 3.73 0.20
N ASP A 191 24.21 2.65 0.05
CA ASP A 191 24.38 2.04 -1.26
C ASP A 191 23.11 1.29 -1.73
N PHE A 192 23.06 0.84 -2.98
CA PHE A 192 21.88 0.17 -3.52
C PHE A 192 21.55 -1.16 -2.82
N ASN A 193 22.53 -1.89 -2.29
CA ASN A 193 22.27 -3.12 -1.54
C ASN A 193 21.64 -2.78 -0.19
N GLN A 194 22.13 -1.74 0.49
CA GLN A 194 21.53 -1.26 1.73
C GLN A 194 20.11 -0.71 1.52
N ILE A 195 19.84 -0.04 0.39
CA ILE A 195 18.47 0.40 0.04
C ILE A 195 17.57 -0.81 -0.27
N LEU A 196 18.10 -1.85 -0.94
CA LEU A 196 17.37 -3.10 -1.12
C LEU A 196 17.02 -3.76 0.22
N GLU A 197 17.97 -3.82 1.16
CA GLU A 197 17.71 -4.33 2.51
C GLU A 197 16.66 -3.48 3.26
N PHE A 198 16.67 -2.15 3.09
CA PHE A 198 15.62 -1.28 3.63
C PHE A 198 14.26 -1.61 3.00
N SER A 199 14.20 -1.79 1.68
CA SER A 199 12.96 -2.12 0.98
C SER A 199 12.41 -3.49 1.40
N LYS A 200 13.28 -4.49 1.56
CA LYS A 200 12.95 -5.81 2.12
C LYS A 200 12.45 -5.69 3.56
N ALA A 201 13.11 -4.89 4.40
CA ALA A 201 12.71 -4.66 5.78
C ALA A 201 11.31 -4.03 5.86
N VAL A 202 11.01 -3.03 5.02
CA VAL A 202 9.66 -2.47 4.89
C VAL A 202 8.67 -3.57 4.50
N GLY A 203 8.96 -4.36 3.47
CA GLY A 203 8.12 -5.48 3.04
C GLY A 203 7.83 -6.49 4.15
N ASN A 204 8.87 -6.89 4.88
CA ASN A 204 8.79 -7.86 5.97
C ASN A 204 8.10 -7.32 7.23
N THR A 205 8.00 -5.99 7.38
CA THR A 205 7.24 -5.37 8.48
C THR A 205 5.73 -5.51 8.28
N PHE A 206 5.24 -5.66 7.05
CA PHE A 206 3.81 -5.74 6.75
C PHE A 206 3.10 -6.87 7.51
N LEU A 207 3.57 -8.10 7.37
CA LEU A 207 2.84 -9.28 7.86
C LEU A 207 2.72 -9.27 9.40
N PRO A 208 3.81 -9.16 10.19
CA PRO A 208 3.70 -9.16 11.65
C PRO A 208 2.85 -8.01 12.20
N VAL A 209 2.88 -6.85 11.54
CA VAL A 209 2.06 -5.69 11.93
C VAL A 209 0.60 -5.96 11.65
N TYR A 210 0.26 -6.47 10.45
CA TYR A 210 -1.13 -6.65 10.08
C TYR A 210 -1.78 -7.83 10.79
N THR A 211 -1.06 -8.94 11.02
CA THR A 211 -1.60 -10.07 11.80
C THR A 211 -1.87 -9.67 13.24
N GLU A 212 -1.01 -8.88 13.87
CA GLU A 212 -1.26 -8.35 15.21
C GLU A 212 -2.51 -7.45 15.23
N LEU A 213 -2.69 -6.58 14.23
CA LEU A 213 -3.88 -5.73 14.11
C LEU A 213 -5.16 -6.54 13.85
N ILE A 214 -5.05 -7.65 13.10
CA ILE A 214 -6.15 -8.61 12.92
C ILE A 214 -6.48 -9.24 14.28
N ASP A 215 -5.50 -9.78 15.00
CA ASP A 215 -5.72 -10.51 16.25
C ASP A 215 -6.35 -9.64 17.34
N ARG A 216 -6.01 -8.36 17.40
CA ARG A 216 -6.63 -7.39 18.33
C ARG A 216 -8.10 -7.08 18.05
N ASN A 217 -8.53 -7.20 16.80
CA ASN A 217 -9.77 -6.57 16.34
C ASN A 217 -10.77 -7.52 15.66
N ARG A 218 -10.34 -8.70 15.21
CA ARG A 218 -11.18 -9.62 14.41
C ARG A 218 -12.45 -10.08 15.11
N ASP A 219 -12.41 -10.24 16.43
CA ASP A 219 -13.51 -10.76 17.24
C ASP A 219 -14.35 -9.65 17.91
N GLN A 220 -14.11 -8.38 17.57
CA GLN A 220 -14.94 -7.29 18.08
C GLN A 220 -16.32 -7.31 17.43
N ASP A 221 -17.36 -7.34 18.25
CA ASP A 221 -18.75 -7.30 17.80
C ASP A 221 -19.05 -5.99 17.08
N TYR A 222 -19.76 -6.07 15.96
CA TYR A 222 -20.18 -4.90 15.19
C TYR A 222 -21.66 -4.94 14.84
N THR A 223 -22.20 -3.76 14.55
CA THR A 223 -23.60 -3.55 14.17
C THR A 223 -23.70 -3.16 12.70
N GLU A 224 -24.91 -3.15 12.16
CA GLU A 224 -25.17 -2.62 10.82
C GLU A 224 -24.74 -1.15 10.67
N ALA A 225 -24.84 -0.34 11.73
CA ALA A 225 -24.35 1.04 11.72
C ALA A 225 -22.83 1.10 11.49
N HIS A 226 -22.08 0.19 12.14
CA HIS A 226 -20.64 0.08 11.91
C HIS A 226 -20.31 -0.34 10.46
N LYS A 227 -21.12 -1.21 9.85
CA LYS A 227 -20.95 -1.58 8.43
C LYS A 227 -21.29 -0.43 7.49
N GLU A 228 -22.34 0.35 7.75
CA GLU A 228 -22.64 1.55 6.95
C GLU A 228 -21.51 2.58 7.01
N TRP A 229 -20.93 2.79 8.19
CA TRP A 229 -19.73 3.61 8.33
C TRP A 229 -18.53 3.03 7.58
N GLN A 230 -18.31 1.72 7.66
CA GLN A 230 -17.27 1.01 6.90
C GLN A 230 -17.40 1.27 5.39
N TYR A 231 -18.62 1.14 4.83
CA TYR A 231 -18.87 1.39 3.41
C TYR A 231 -18.66 2.85 3.02
N LEU A 232 -18.99 3.80 3.90
CA LEU A 232 -18.69 5.22 3.70
C LEU A 232 -17.18 5.46 3.69
N ARG A 233 -16.41 4.91 4.64
CA ARG A 233 -14.95 5.05 4.67
C ARG A 233 -14.27 4.36 3.48
N ARG A 234 -14.77 3.21 3.03
CA ARG A 234 -14.35 2.56 1.78
C ARG A 234 -14.61 3.41 0.55
N SER A 235 -15.67 4.22 0.54
CA SER A 235 -15.92 5.19 -0.53
C SER A 235 -14.82 6.25 -0.63
N ARG A 236 -14.25 6.69 0.50
CA ARG A 236 -13.09 7.60 0.54
C ARG A 236 -11.82 6.94 0.01
N TYR A 237 -11.64 5.66 0.30
CA TYR A 237 -10.53 4.87 -0.27
C TYR A 237 -10.65 4.80 -1.81
N ALA A 238 -11.85 4.53 -2.33
CA ALA A 238 -12.11 4.53 -3.77
C ALA A 238 -11.95 5.92 -4.40
N GLU A 239 -12.44 6.98 -3.75
CA GLU A 239 -12.22 8.38 -4.19
C GLU A 239 -10.73 8.69 -4.33
N PHE A 240 -9.91 8.32 -3.35
CA PHE A 240 -8.46 8.53 -3.44
C PHE A 240 -7.84 7.77 -4.62
N ASN A 241 -8.11 6.47 -4.74
CA ASN A 241 -7.47 5.63 -5.76
C ASN A 241 -7.86 6.05 -7.18
N LEU A 242 -9.11 6.47 -7.41
CA LEU A 242 -9.58 6.84 -8.73
C LEU A 242 -9.24 8.29 -9.13
N VAL A 243 -9.05 9.20 -8.16
CA VAL A 243 -8.85 10.63 -8.43
C VAL A 243 -7.39 11.06 -8.27
N TYR A 244 -6.68 10.55 -7.27
CA TYR A 244 -5.38 11.07 -6.84
C TYR A 244 -4.23 10.08 -6.96
N ASP A 245 -4.47 8.77 -6.86
CA ASP A 245 -3.39 7.79 -6.88
C ASP A 245 -2.69 7.76 -8.24
N ALA A 246 -1.42 8.18 -8.24
CA ALA A 246 -0.61 8.25 -9.44
C ALA A 246 -0.37 6.86 -10.05
N GLY A 247 -0.26 5.82 -9.21
CA GLY A 247 -0.06 4.45 -9.65
C GLY A 247 -1.26 3.91 -10.42
N THR A 248 -2.46 4.05 -9.85
CA THR A 248 -3.72 3.67 -10.50
C THR A 248 -3.92 4.45 -11.79
N LYS A 249 -3.78 5.77 -11.77
CA LYS A 249 -3.96 6.61 -12.97
C LYS A 249 -3.00 6.21 -14.09
N PHE A 250 -1.71 6.07 -13.79
CA PHE A 250 -0.71 5.64 -14.78
C PHE A 250 -1.02 4.24 -15.32
N GLY A 251 -1.41 3.30 -14.45
CA GLY A 251 -1.76 1.94 -14.84
C GLY A 251 -2.99 1.85 -15.75
N LEU A 252 -3.97 2.75 -15.59
CA LEU A 252 -5.17 2.82 -16.43
C LEU A 252 -4.92 3.56 -17.76
N GLU A 253 -4.03 4.55 -17.77
CA GLU A 253 -3.66 5.31 -18.96
C GLU A 253 -2.65 4.56 -19.85
N THR A 254 -1.86 3.67 -19.26
CA THR A 254 -0.99 2.74 -19.99
C THR A 254 -1.71 1.39 -20.14
N ASN A 255 -1.36 0.54 -21.11
CA ASN A 255 -1.97 -0.79 -21.28
C ASN A 255 -1.59 -1.76 -20.13
N GLY A 256 -1.77 -1.35 -18.87
CA GLY A 256 -1.61 -2.17 -17.68
C GLY A 256 -2.76 -3.17 -17.56
N ARG A 257 -2.54 -4.22 -16.77
CA ARG A 257 -3.56 -5.23 -16.51
C ARG A 257 -4.64 -4.66 -15.59
N ILE A 258 -5.78 -4.28 -16.16
CA ILE A 258 -6.87 -3.56 -15.49
C ILE A 258 -7.32 -4.25 -14.19
N GLU A 259 -7.57 -5.55 -14.23
CA GLU A 259 -8.01 -6.32 -13.05
C GLU A 259 -6.96 -6.35 -11.92
N SER A 260 -5.67 -6.28 -12.25
CA SER A 260 -4.61 -6.18 -11.24
C SER A 260 -4.55 -4.79 -10.62
N ILE A 261 -4.86 -3.74 -11.38
CA ILE A 261 -4.87 -2.35 -10.92
C ILE A 261 -6.09 -2.09 -10.02
N LEU A 262 -7.28 -2.50 -10.49
CA LEU A 262 -8.55 -2.30 -9.80
C LEU A 262 -8.77 -3.28 -8.64
N MET A 263 -7.88 -4.26 -8.45
CA MET A 263 -7.84 -5.11 -7.25
C MET A 263 -7.86 -4.27 -5.97
N SER A 264 -7.20 -3.10 -5.98
CA SER A 264 -7.14 -2.18 -4.84
C SER A 264 -8.51 -1.64 -4.38
N LEU A 265 -9.53 -1.67 -5.24
CA LEU A 265 -10.86 -1.17 -4.90
C LEU A 265 -11.57 -2.09 -3.91
N PRO A 266 -12.31 -1.53 -2.93
CA PRO A 266 -13.08 -2.33 -1.97
C PRO A 266 -14.15 -3.17 -2.67
N PRO A 267 -14.60 -4.27 -2.05
CA PRO A 267 -15.69 -5.10 -2.58
C PRO A 267 -17.03 -4.36 -2.58
N THR A 268 -17.27 -3.54 -1.54
CA THR A 268 -18.46 -2.71 -1.41
C THR A 268 -18.08 -1.33 -0.86
N ALA A 269 -18.58 -0.27 -1.51
CA ALA A 269 -18.51 1.11 -1.04
C ALA A 269 -19.85 1.81 -1.26
N LYS A 270 -20.23 2.72 -0.37
CA LYS A 270 -21.49 3.47 -0.46
C LYS A 270 -21.24 4.97 -0.40
N TRP A 271 -21.90 5.71 -1.28
CA TRP A 271 -21.95 7.17 -1.26
C TRP A 271 -23.33 7.61 -0.81
N ASN A 272 -23.38 8.20 0.38
CA ASN A 272 -24.58 8.86 0.89
C ASN A 272 -24.47 10.36 0.64
N TYR A 273 -25.58 10.99 0.26
CA TYR A 273 -25.61 12.44 0.10
C TYR A 273 -25.54 13.12 1.48
N ASN A 274 -24.56 14.01 1.65
CA ASN A 274 -24.35 14.81 2.86
C ASN A 274 -24.47 14.02 4.19
N PRO A 275 -23.66 12.95 4.39
CA PRO A 275 -23.77 12.11 5.58
C PRO A 275 -23.48 12.94 6.83
N GLN A 276 -24.38 12.88 7.80
CA GLN A 276 -24.20 13.54 9.10
C GLN A 276 -23.63 12.53 10.09
N VAL A 277 -22.59 12.95 10.81
CA VAL A 277 -22.00 12.17 11.90
C VAL A 277 -22.56 12.67 13.22
N ALA A 278 -22.97 11.75 14.10
CA ALA A 278 -23.50 12.11 15.39
C ALA A 278 -22.39 12.74 16.28
N PRO A 279 -22.68 13.83 17.01
CA PRO A 279 -21.73 14.38 17.97
C PRO A 279 -21.32 13.33 19.02
N GLU A 280 -20.05 13.38 19.45
CA GLU A 280 -19.44 12.52 20.47
C GLU A 280 -19.34 11.02 20.08
N SER A 281 -19.71 10.68 18.84
CA SER A 281 -19.63 9.32 18.30
C SER A 281 -18.20 8.87 18.00
N GLU A 282 -18.01 7.55 17.83
CA GLU A 282 -16.72 6.99 17.43
C GLU A 282 -16.34 7.37 15.98
N GLU A 283 -17.33 7.62 15.13
CA GLU A 283 -17.18 8.16 13.79
C GLU A 283 -16.63 9.59 13.83
N GLU A 284 -17.16 10.46 14.70
CA GLU A 284 -16.65 11.84 14.88
C GLU A 284 -15.21 11.83 15.40
N LYS A 285 -14.95 11.01 16.43
CA LYS A 285 -13.59 10.82 16.97
C LYS A 285 -12.63 10.33 15.89
N THR A 286 -13.07 9.40 15.05
CA THR A 286 -12.28 8.91 13.92
C THR A 286 -11.92 10.04 12.96
N LEU A 287 -12.90 10.85 12.52
CA LEU A 287 -12.64 11.97 11.62
C LEU A 287 -11.65 12.99 12.21
N ASN A 288 -11.68 13.22 13.52
CA ASN A 288 -10.75 14.12 14.20
C ASN A 288 -9.27 13.66 14.12
N PHE A 289 -9.02 12.39 13.89
CA PHE A 289 -7.69 11.81 13.67
C PHE A 289 -7.28 11.71 12.20
N LEU A 290 -8.22 11.83 11.25
CA LEU A 290 -7.96 11.73 9.81
C LEU A 290 -7.49 13.07 9.22
N LYS A 291 -6.39 13.58 9.77
CA LYS A 291 -5.75 14.83 9.36
C LYS A 291 -4.22 14.69 9.37
N LYS A 292 -3.57 15.59 8.64
CA LYS A 292 -2.10 15.64 8.57
C LYS A 292 -1.47 15.99 9.92
N GLY A 293 -0.26 15.50 10.15
CA GLY A 293 0.60 15.99 11.24
C GLY A 293 0.26 15.45 12.63
N ILE A 294 -0.62 14.46 12.77
CA ILE A 294 -0.80 13.75 14.05
C ILE A 294 0.49 13.02 14.41
N ASP A 295 1.00 13.23 15.61
CA ASP A 295 2.13 12.48 16.12
C ASP A 295 1.66 11.19 16.81
N TRP A 296 2.16 10.06 16.32
CA TRP A 296 1.79 8.71 16.79
C TRP A 296 2.94 8.02 17.51
N VAL A 297 4.12 8.64 17.63
CA VAL A 297 5.29 8.06 18.32
C VAL A 297 5.74 8.95 19.46
#